data_AF-A0A352J9K1-F1
#
_entry.id   AF-A0A352J9K1-F1
#
_cell.length_a   1.000
_cell.length_b   1.000
_cell.length_c   1.000
_cell.angle_alpha   90.00
_cell.angle_beta   90.00
_cell.angle_gamma   90.00
#
_symmetry.space_group_name_H-M   'P 1'
#
loop_
_entity.id
_entity.type
_entity.pdbx_description
1 polymer ?
#
loop_
_entity_poly.entity_id
_entity_poly.type
_entity_poly.pdbx_seq_one_letter_code
_entity_poly.pdbx_strand_id
1 'polypeptide(L)'
;MLEPSLTVTTQDSSIAETTETKELRVPAFSSNAKHNEYLANCLSDDALAPNDSFVRRHIGATSVEIQQMLTAIGCDTIDEMIDKTVPAAIRIKQPLQLGGARGEYELLQELKEIASKNQVWRSYIGTGYYNCITPPIIQRNILENPGWYTQYTPYQAEIAQGRLEALLNFQTMIIDLTGLEIANASLLDEGTAAAEAMTMAVGIAKNKGNKFLVSSDCHPQTIAVVKTRAIPLGIEIVIGKHDQVILDQNYFGALLQYPASDGAIYDYTEVISQIHAQGGLAIIAADLLALTLIKSPAELGADIAIGSAQRFGVPFGYGGPHAAYIATKETYKRQMPGRLVGVSKDVHGRPALRLALQTREQHIRRD
;
A
#
# COMPACT_ATOMS: atom_id res chain seq x y z
N MET A 1 0.99 -37.02 -26.41
CA MET A 1 0.38 -37.32 -27.71
C MET A 1 0.51 -36.08 -28.59
N LEU A 2 1.28 -36.25 -29.67
CA LEU A 2 1.30 -35.49 -30.92
C LEU A 2 1.70 -34.00 -30.89
N GLU A 3 2.97 -33.78 -31.25
CA GLU A 3 3.46 -32.63 -32.03
C GLU A 3 2.82 -32.58 -33.44
N PRO A 4 2.90 -31.44 -34.13
CA PRO A 4 3.00 -31.41 -35.58
C PRO A 4 4.40 -30.97 -36.04
N SER A 5 5.04 -31.90 -36.74
CA SER A 5 6.23 -31.74 -37.58
C SER A 5 5.96 -30.83 -38.79
N LEU A 6 6.95 -30.00 -39.16
CA LEU A 6 7.10 -29.47 -40.52
C LEU A 6 8.49 -29.82 -41.04
N THR A 7 8.52 -30.80 -41.92
CA THR A 7 9.66 -31.22 -42.73
C THR A 7 9.87 -30.23 -43.87
N VAL A 8 11.09 -29.71 -44.02
CA VAL A 8 11.58 -29.16 -45.29
C VAL A 8 12.89 -29.88 -45.62
N THR A 9 12.81 -30.73 -46.64
CA THR A 9 13.92 -31.39 -47.34
C THR A 9 14.84 -30.39 -48.01
N THR A 10 16.16 -30.55 -47.86
CA THR A 10 17.14 -30.19 -48.90
C THR A 10 18.23 -31.25 -48.98
N GLN A 11 18.73 -31.40 -50.20
CA GLN A 11 19.47 -32.53 -50.76
C GLN A 11 20.88 -32.73 -50.22
N ASP A 12 21.30 -33.98 -50.22
CA ASP A 12 22.70 -34.42 -50.22
C ASP A 12 23.52 -33.67 -51.28
N SER A 13 24.65 -33.11 -50.86
CA SER A 13 25.80 -32.96 -51.75
C SER A 13 27.07 -33.27 -50.97
N SER A 14 27.70 -34.38 -51.35
CA SER A 14 29.00 -34.84 -50.93
C SER A 14 30.09 -33.85 -51.34
N ILE A 15 30.89 -33.34 -50.40
CA ILE A 15 32.16 -32.70 -50.68
C ILE A 15 33.20 -33.23 -49.70
N ALA A 16 34.30 -33.72 -50.28
CA ALA A 16 35.39 -34.45 -49.67
C ALA A 16 36.17 -33.63 -48.63
N GLU A 17 36.70 -34.34 -47.62
CA GLU A 17 37.72 -33.86 -46.70
C GLU A 17 39.01 -33.49 -47.47
N THR A 18 39.37 -32.22 -47.44
CA THR A 18 40.74 -31.77 -47.65
C THR A 18 41.19 -30.98 -46.41
N THR A 19 42.01 -31.63 -45.58
CA THR A 19 42.79 -30.99 -44.53
C THR A 19 43.85 -30.08 -45.15
N GLU A 20 43.54 -28.79 -45.26
CA GLU A 20 44.55 -27.73 -45.32
C GLU A 20 44.41 -26.87 -44.06
N THR A 21 45.36 -27.03 -43.12
CA THR A 21 45.57 -26.09 -42.02
C THR A 21 46.05 -24.75 -42.60
N LYS A 22 45.10 -23.86 -42.93
CA LYS A 22 45.41 -22.44 -43.09
C LYS A 22 45.69 -21.88 -41.70
N GLU A 23 46.98 -21.64 -41.40
CA GLU A 23 47.36 -20.74 -40.32
C GLU A 23 46.60 -19.42 -40.51
N LEU A 24 45.78 -19.08 -39.52
CA LEU A 24 45.22 -17.74 -39.38
C LEU A 24 46.41 -16.78 -39.25
N ARG A 25 46.75 -16.08 -40.33
CA ARG A 25 47.62 -14.90 -40.27
C ARG A 25 46.90 -13.84 -39.46
N VAL A 26 47.14 -13.83 -38.15
CA VAL A 26 46.90 -12.64 -37.32
C VAL A 26 47.85 -11.56 -37.85
N PRO A 27 47.35 -10.39 -38.28
CA PRO A 27 48.23 -9.30 -38.68
C PRO A 27 49.19 -9.00 -37.53
N ALA A 28 50.49 -8.94 -37.81
CA ALA A 28 51.46 -8.46 -36.84
C ALA A 28 51.11 -6.99 -36.51
N PHE A 29 50.41 -6.77 -35.41
CA PHE A 29 50.10 -5.42 -34.93
C PHE A 29 51.42 -4.73 -34.61
N SER A 30 51.68 -3.59 -35.27
CA SER A 30 52.89 -2.82 -35.05
C SER A 30 52.94 -2.35 -33.59
N SER A 31 54.06 -2.61 -32.91
CA SER A 31 54.32 -2.20 -31.52
C SER A 31 54.58 -0.69 -31.43
N ASN A 32 53.60 0.13 -31.79
CA ASN A 32 53.69 1.58 -31.70
C ASN A 32 53.19 2.01 -30.32
N ALA A 33 54.04 2.67 -29.52
CA ALA A 33 53.73 3.02 -28.13
C ALA A 33 52.42 3.82 -27.96
N LYS A 34 52.06 4.64 -28.96
CA LYS A 34 50.78 5.39 -28.99
C LYS A 34 49.54 4.50 -29.17
N HIS A 35 49.68 3.32 -29.78
CA HIS A 35 48.58 2.37 -29.95
C HIS A 35 48.32 1.57 -28.66
N ASN A 36 49.37 1.30 -27.89
CA ASN A 36 49.25 0.72 -26.55
C ASN A 36 48.63 1.69 -25.56
N GLU A 37 48.83 3.00 -25.71
CA GLU A 37 48.20 4.03 -24.89
C GLU A 37 46.69 4.18 -25.20
N TYR A 38 46.30 4.06 -26.48
CA TYR A 38 44.89 4.01 -26.88
C TYR A 38 44.20 2.74 -26.38
N LEU A 39 44.82 1.57 -26.55
CA LEU A 39 44.29 0.32 -26.00
C LEU A 39 44.27 0.36 -24.46
N ALA A 40 45.28 0.91 -23.80
CA ALA A 40 45.30 1.08 -22.34
C ALA A 40 44.19 2.03 -21.86
N ASN A 41 43.90 3.12 -22.57
CA ASN A 41 42.78 4.01 -22.26
C ASN A 41 41.41 3.39 -22.57
N CYS A 42 41.30 2.56 -23.60
CA CYS A 42 40.10 1.76 -23.88
C CYS A 42 39.90 0.62 -22.86
N LEU A 43 40.96 0.24 -22.14
CA LEU A 43 40.96 -0.81 -21.12
C LEU A 43 40.97 -0.23 -19.68
N SER A 44 41.19 1.07 -19.50
CA SER A 44 41.28 1.73 -18.18
C SER A 44 39.93 2.17 -17.63
N ASP A 45 38.96 2.42 -18.51
CA ASP A 45 37.55 2.33 -18.18
C ASP A 45 37.12 0.94 -18.64
N ASP A 46 36.68 0.09 -17.71
CA ASP A 46 36.37 -1.32 -17.95
C ASP A 46 35.55 -1.47 -19.25
N ALA A 47 36.23 -1.92 -20.32
CA ALA A 47 35.65 -1.98 -21.68
C ALA A 47 34.39 -2.87 -21.74
N LEU A 48 34.22 -3.69 -20.71
CA LEU A 48 33.12 -4.64 -20.53
C LEU A 48 32.16 -4.18 -19.42
N ALA A 49 32.30 -2.96 -18.90
CA ALA A 49 31.41 -2.40 -17.89
C ALA A 49 29.96 -2.43 -18.40
N PRO A 50 29.00 -2.84 -17.56
CA PRO A 50 27.60 -2.83 -17.94
C PRO A 50 27.14 -1.42 -18.30
N ASN A 51 26.73 -1.25 -19.56
CA ASN A 51 26.16 0.00 -20.03
C ASN A 51 24.76 0.26 -19.44
N ASP A 52 24.12 -0.70 -18.79
CA ASP A 52 22.79 -0.60 -18.16
C ASP A 52 22.88 -0.08 -16.72
N SER A 53 23.32 1.17 -16.52
CA SER A 53 23.24 1.82 -15.20
C SER A 53 21.86 2.45 -14.99
N PHE A 54 21.20 2.12 -13.87
CA PHE A 54 19.91 2.70 -13.49
C PHE A 54 20.02 4.18 -13.08
N VAL A 55 21.18 4.61 -12.54
CA VAL A 55 21.37 5.96 -11.97
C VAL A 55 21.04 7.06 -12.99
N ARG A 56 21.47 6.90 -14.25
CA ARG A 56 21.20 7.88 -15.33
C ARG A 56 19.74 7.90 -15.81
N ARG A 57 18.94 6.90 -15.45
CA ARG A 57 17.49 6.85 -15.72
C ARG A 57 16.71 7.49 -14.57
N HIS A 58 17.21 7.32 -13.34
CA HIS A 58 16.59 7.84 -12.14
C HIS A 58 16.87 9.32 -11.89
N ILE A 59 18.14 9.74 -12.04
CA ILE A 59 18.55 11.13 -11.90
C ILE A 59 18.32 11.84 -13.24
N GLY A 60 17.41 12.82 -13.25
CA GLY A 60 17.07 13.55 -14.47
C GLY A 60 18.15 14.49 -14.96
N ALA A 61 18.93 15.10 -14.05
CA ALA A 61 19.94 16.09 -14.39
C ALA A 61 21.19 15.44 -14.99
N THR A 62 21.58 15.91 -16.17
CA THR A 62 22.84 15.56 -16.85
C THR A 62 24.03 16.26 -16.21
N SER A 63 25.25 15.79 -16.49
CA SER A 63 26.48 16.45 -16.01
C SER A 63 26.59 17.92 -16.43
N VAL A 64 26.07 18.27 -17.62
CA VAL A 64 26.05 19.65 -18.12
C VAL A 64 25.08 20.51 -17.30
N GLU A 65 23.86 20.01 -17.05
CA GLU A 65 22.87 20.72 -16.24
C GLU A 65 23.33 20.85 -14.78
N ILE A 66 23.96 19.81 -14.23
CA ILE A 66 24.56 19.83 -12.90
C ILE A 66 25.58 20.98 -12.82
N GLN A 67 26.48 21.11 -13.80
CA GLN A 67 27.47 22.19 -13.79
C GLN A 67 26.82 23.58 -13.90
N GLN A 68 25.77 23.73 -14.72
CA GLN A 68 25.02 24.97 -14.82
C GLN A 68 24.35 25.34 -13.48
N MET A 69 23.74 24.37 -12.80
CA MET A 69 23.12 24.56 -11.49
C MET A 69 24.15 24.91 -10.42
N LEU A 70 25.30 24.23 -10.40
CA LEU A 70 26.42 24.51 -9.48
C LEU A 70 26.94 25.94 -9.66
N THR A 71 27.14 26.35 -10.91
CA THR A 71 27.57 27.73 -11.24
C THR A 71 26.56 28.76 -10.73
N ALA A 72 25.26 28.50 -10.90
CA ALA A 72 24.20 29.40 -10.44
C ALA A 72 24.18 29.59 -8.90
N ILE A 73 24.61 28.59 -8.14
CA ILE A 73 24.72 28.66 -6.67
C ILE A 73 26.14 28.98 -6.17
N GLY A 74 27.08 29.30 -7.07
CA GLY A 74 28.46 29.66 -6.72
C GLY A 74 29.25 28.52 -6.08
N CYS A 75 29.05 27.30 -6.56
CA CYS A 75 29.85 26.12 -6.22
C CYS A 75 30.49 25.56 -7.49
N ASP A 76 31.71 25.03 -7.37
CA ASP A 76 32.44 24.43 -8.49
C ASP A 76 32.15 22.93 -8.62
N THR A 77 31.80 22.27 -7.51
CA THR A 77 31.54 20.81 -7.45
C THR A 77 30.37 20.46 -6.54
N ILE A 78 29.82 19.25 -6.73
CA ILE A 78 28.82 18.68 -5.81
C ILE A 78 29.40 18.56 -4.39
N ASP A 79 30.66 18.13 -4.25
CA ASP A 79 31.31 17.98 -2.95
C ASP A 79 31.37 19.31 -2.19
N GLU A 80 31.73 20.40 -2.88
CA GLU A 80 31.73 21.74 -2.29
C GLU A 80 30.32 22.19 -1.87
N MET A 81 29.31 21.95 -2.73
CA MET A 81 27.91 22.23 -2.39
C MET A 81 27.49 21.46 -1.14
N ILE A 82 27.84 20.19 -1.04
CA ILE A 82 27.57 19.35 0.12
C ILE A 82 28.32 19.91 1.33
N ASP A 83 29.63 20.20 1.26
CA ASP A 83 30.49 20.87 2.28
C ASP A 83 29.83 22.09 2.92
N LYS A 84 29.24 22.95 2.10
CA LYS A 84 28.52 24.14 2.55
C LYS A 84 27.14 23.84 3.16
N THR A 85 26.52 22.71 2.84
CA THR A 85 25.13 22.37 3.20
C THR A 85 25.03 21.47 4.44
N VAL A 86 25.80 20.37 4.48
CA VAL A 86 25.67 19.33 5.52
C VAL A 86 26.77 19.48 6.56
N PRO A 87 26.49 19.73 7.85
CA PRO A 87 27.52 19.87 8.87
C PRO A 87 28.46 18.65 8.94
N ALA A 88 29.77 18.88 8.88
CA ALA A 88 30.77 17.81 8.84
C ALA A 88 30.67 16.83 10.03
N ALA A 89 30.25 17.33 11.20
CA ALA A 89 30.15 16.53 12.43
C ALA A 89 29.16 15.36 12.35
N ILE A 90 28.13 15.45 11.49
CA ILE A 90 27.09 14.41 11.34
C ILE A 90 27.25 13.58 10.07
N ARG A 91 28.31 13.80 9.28
CA ARG A 91 28.51 13.07 8.03
C ARG A 91 29.00 11.66 8.28
N ILE A 92 28.52 10.77 7.43
CA ILE A 92 29.07 9.43 7.29
C ILE A 92 30.54 9.56 6.84
N LYS A 93 31.45 8.95 7.61
CA LYS A 93 32.90 9.04 7.39
C LYS A 93 33.45 7.99 6.41
N GLN A 94 32.63 7.01 6.03
CA GLN A 94 33.02 5.90 5.17
C GLN A 94 31.90 5.62 4.17
N PRO A 95 32.20 5.25 2.92
CA PRO A 95 31.17 4.90 1.95
C PRO A 95 30.22 3.81 2.47
N LEU A 96 28.95 3.88 2.03
CA LEU A 96 27.96 2.85 2.35
C LEU A 96 28.41 1.50 1.81
N GLN A 97 28.36 0.46 2.65
CA GLN A 97 28.76 -0.91 2.30
C GLN A 97 27.56 -1.67 1.71
N LEU A 98 27.19 -1.37 0.46
CA LEU A 98 25.98 -1.90 -0.20
C LEU A 98 26.25 -2.99 -1.24
N GLY A 99 27.52 -3.32 -1.50
CA GLY A 99 27.92 -4.17 -2.62
C GLY A 99 27.98 -3.41 -3.95
N GLY A 100 28.24 -4.13 -5.05
CA GLY A 100 28.30 -3.56 -6.39
C GLY A 100 26.91 -3.23 -6.95
N ALA A 101 26.82 -2.20 -7.78
CA ALA A 101 25.59 -1.89 -8.50
C ALA A 101 25.19 -3.01 -9.48
N ARG A 102 23.88 -3.14 -9.71
CA ARG A 102 23.28 -4.08 -10.67
C ARG A 102 22.59 -3.30 -11.78
N GLY A 103 22.55 -3.89 -12.97
CA GLY A 103 21.72 -3.36 -14.05
C GLY A 103 20.23 -3.59 -13.81
N GLU A 104 19.36 -2.89 -14.53
CA GLU A 104 17.89 -3.03 -14.39
C GLU A 104 17.44 -4.44 -14.79
N TYR A 105 17.97 -4.94 -15.91
CA TYR A 105 17.65 -6.30 -16.38
C TYR A 105 18.14 -7.38 -15.41
N GLU A 106 19.37 -7.25 -14.92
CA GLU A 106 20.00 -8.17 -13.97
C GLU A 106 19.22 -8.22 -12.65
N LEU A 107 18.82 -7.06 -12.13
CA LEU A 107 18.01 -6.95 -10.92
C LEU A 107 16.67 -7.69 -11.05
N LEU A 108 16.00 -7.60 -12.20
CA LEU A 108 14.74 -8.32 -12.42
C LEU A 108 14.92 -9.84 -12.44
N GLN A 109 16.04 -10.35 -12.97
CA GLN A 109 16.34 -11.79 -12.92
C GLN A 109 16.61 -12.24 -11.49
N GLU A 110 17.44 -11.51 -10.74
CA GLU A 110 17.73 -11.81 -9.34
C GLU A 110 16.46 -11.80 -8.47
N LEU A 111 15.61 -10.78 -8.64
CA LEU A 111 14.32 -10.71 -7.94
C LEU A 111 13.39 -11.86 -8.32
N LYS A 112 13.41 -12.31 -9.57
CA LYS A 112 12.64 -13.48 -10.02
C LYS A 112 13.13 -14.77 -9.39
N GLU A 113 14.45 -14.96 -9.26
CA GLU A 113 15.03 -16.09 -8.54
C GLU A 113 14.59 -16.11 -7.07
N ILE A 114 14.65 -14.97 -6.39
CA ILE A 114 14.16 -14.85 -5.01
C ILE A 114 12.66 -15.16 -4.95
N ALA A 115 11.85 -14.54 -5.80
CA ALA A 115 10.40 -14.72 -5.83
C ALA A 115 9.99 -16.17 -6.12
N SER A 116 10.76 -16.90 -6.94
CA SER A 116 10.51 -18.30 -7.27
C SER A 116 10.67 -19.27 -6.08
N LYS A 117 11.29 -18.82 -4.99
CA LYS A 117 11.38 -19.59 -3.74
C LYS A 117 10.05 -19.60 -2.98
N ASN A 118 9.16 -18.65 -3.25
CA ASN A 118 7.84 -18.62 -2.66
C ASN A 118 6.97 -19.75 -3.21
N GLN A 119 6.16 -20.36 -2.35
CA GLN A 119 5.19 -21.37 -2.76
C GLN A 119 3.79 -20.78 -2.75
N VAL A 120 3.13 -20.76 -3.91
CA VAL A 120 1.77 -20.23 -4.06
C VAL A 120 0.76 -21.35 -3.84
N TRP A 121 0.22 -21.43 -2.62
CA TRP A 121 -0.79 -22.42 -2.24
C TRP A 121 -2.20 -21.83 -2.38
N ARG A 122 -3.20 -22.71 -2.42
CA ARG A 122 -4.60 -22.31 -2.21
C ARG A 122 -4.82 -22.11 -0.71
N SER A 123 -4.71 -20.87 -0.25
CA SER A 123 -4.89 -20.53 1.17
C SER A 123 -6.36 -20.28 1.50
N TYR A 124 -6.95 -21.15 2.31
CA TYR A 124 -8.29 -21.00 2.89
C TYR A 124 -8.24 -20.67 4.39
N ILE A 125 -7.17 -20.00 4.82
CA ILE A 125 -6.94 -19.60 6.21
C ILE A 125 -7.98 -18.56 6.68
N GLY A 126 -8.47 -17.72 5.76
CA GLY A 126 -9.41 -16.64 6.07
C GLY A 126 -8.77 -15.60 6.98
N THR A 127 -9.40 -15.32 8.11
CA THR A 127 -8.86 -14.42 9.15
C THR A 127 -8.57 -13.01 8.61
N GLY A 128 -9.51 -12.47 7.82
CA GLY A 128 -9.44 -11.11 7.26
C GLY A 128 -8.78 -11.01 5.88
N TYR A 129 -8.23 -12.11 5.36
CA TYR A 129 -7.62 -12.16 4.03
C TYR A 129 -8.23 -13.30 3.21
N TYR A 130 -8.78 -12.96 2.05
CA TYR A 130 -9.49 -13.91 1.20
C TYR A 130 -9.03 -13.75 -0.25
N ASN A 131 -8.73 -14.86 -0.91
CA ASN A 131 -8.33 -14.79 -2.31
C ASN A 131 -9.47 -14.21 -3.15
N CYS A 132 -9.13 -13.36 -4.10
CA CYS A 132 -10.08 -12.76 -5.04
C CYS A 132 -9.45 -12.62 -6.41
N ILE A 133 -10.29 -12.47 -7.43
CA ILE A 133 -9.83 -12.17 -8.78
C ILE A 133 -9.71 -10.66 -8.89
N THR A 134 -8.49 -10.15 -9.07
CA THR A 134 -8.29 -8.77 -9.53
C THR A 134 -8.71 -8.72 -11.01
N PRO A 135 -9.74 -7.94 -11.38
CA PRO A 135 -10.15 -7.87 -12.76
C PRO A 135 -8.97 -7.38 -13.64
N PRO A 136 -8.59 -8.11 -14.72
CA PRO A 136 -7.41 -7.76 -15.51
C PRO A 136 -7.42 -6.33 -16.06
N ILE A 137 -8.62 -5.81 -16.36
CA ILE A 137 -8.79 -4.42 -16.81
C ILE A 137 -8.40 -3.41 -15.72
N ILE A 138 -8.68 -3.69 -14.44
CA ILE A 138 -8.30 -2.85 -13.31
C ILE A 138 -6.80 -2.97 -13.04
N GLN A 139 -6.27 -4.19 -13.03
CA GLN A 139 -4.83 -4.42 -12.86
C GLN A 139 -4.02 -3.62 -13.89
N ARG A 140 -4.33 -3.81 -15.18
CA ARG A 140 -3.56 -3.18 -16.27
C ARG A 140 -3.73 -1.67 -16.34
N ASN A 141 -4.94 -1.15 -16.17
CA ASN A 141 -5.24 0.27 -16.46
C ASN A 141 -5.23 1.18 -15.23
N ILE A 142 -5.18 0.61 -14.01
CA ILE A 142 -5.08 1.37 -12.76
C ILE A 142 -3.79 1.00 -12.03
N LEU A 143 -3.64 -0.26 -11.59
CA LEU A 143 -2.51 -0.67 -10.74
C LEU A 143 -1.16 -0.56 -11.46
N GLU A 144 -1.10 -0.97 -12.73
CA GLU A 144 0.11 -0.94 -13.56
C GLU A 144 0.23 0.34 -14.40
N ASN A 145 -0.60 1.35 -14.14
CA ASN A 145 -0.63 2.59 -14.90
C ASN A 145 -0.05 3.78 -14.09
N PRO A 146 1.10 4.36 -14.50
CA PRO A 146 1.71 5.47 -13.78
C PRO A 146 0.82 6.73 -13.69
N GLY A 147 -0.14 6.90 -14.61
CA GLY A 147 -1.14 7.96 -14.53
C GLY A 147 -2.10 7.85 -13.32
N TRP A 148 -2.08 6.72 -12.60
CA TRP A 148 -2.87 6.49 -11.38
C TRP A 148 -2.02 6.45 -10.10
N TYR A 149 -0.80 5.90 -10.16
CA TYR A 149 0.01 5.66 -8.95
C TYR A 149 1.14 6.67 -8.71
N THR A 150 1.45 7.58 -9.65
CA THR A 150 2.56 8.54 -9.46
C THR A 150 2.15 9.80 -8.72
N GLN A 151 0.87 10.19 -8.80
CA GLN A 151 0.32 11.32 -8.06
C GLN A 151 0.22 11.02 -6.56
N TYR A 152 0.23 12.09 -5.77
CA TYR A 152 0.04 12.03 -4.32
C TYR A 152 -1.36 12.51 -3.89
N THR A 153 -1.49 12.83 -2.60
CA THR A 153 -2.71 13.37 -2.00
C THR A 153 -3.32 14.48 -2.86
N PRO A 154 -4.66 14.48 -3.08
CA PRO A 154 -5.36 15.50 -3.86
C PRO A 154 -5.49 16.85 -3.12
N TYR A 155 -4.36 17.49 -2.78
CA TYR A 155 -4.36 18.82 -2.16
C TYR A 155 -4.84 19.91 -3.12
N GLN A 156 -4.45 19.81 -4.39
CA GLN A 156 -4.93 20.66 -5.48
C GLN A 156 -6.11 19.95 -6.14
N ALA A 157 -7.33 20.28 -5.70
CA ALA A 157 -8.54 19.52 -6.05
C ALA A 157 -8.91 19.65 -7.54
N GLU A 158 -8.65 20.81 -8.12
CA GLU A 158 -8.99 21.19 -9.50
C GLU A 158 -8.34 20.25 -10.53
N ILE A 159 -7.12 19.77 -10.24
CA ILE A 159 -6.36 18.84 -11.07
C ILE A 159 -6.39 17.40 -10.53
N ALA A 160 -7.35 17.10 -9.66
CA ALA A 160 -7.45 15.82 -8.97
C ALA A 160 -8.86 15.20 -8.98
N GLN A 161 -9.80 15.77 -9.74
CA GLN A 161 -11.20 15.34 -9.74
C GLN A 161 -11.39 13.85 -10.02
N GLY A 162 -10.63 13.25 -10.95
CA GLY A 162 -10.78 11.83 -11.28
C GLY A 162 -10.54 10.88 -10.09
N ARG A 163 -9.46 11.08 -9.32
CA ARG A 163 -9.21 10.25 -8.12
C ARG A 163 -10.09 10.62 -6.94
N LEU A 164 -10.49 11.89 -6.82
CA LEU A 164 -11.48 12.31 -5.82
C LEU A 164 -12.84 11.63 -6.07
N GLU A 165 -13.24 11.47 -7.34
CA GLU A 165 -14.46 10.76 -7.72
C GLU A 165 -14.35 9.27 -7.42
N ALA A 166 -13.22 8.63 -7.75
CA ALA A 166 -12.99 7.23 -7.38
C ALA A 166 -13.06 7.00 -5.86
N LEU A 167 -12.53 7.93 -5.05
CA LEU A 167 -12.62 7.88 -3.59
C LEU A 167 -14.04 8.16 -3.08
N LEU A 168 -14.79 9.04 -3.74
CA LEU A 168 -16.21 9.24 -3.42
C LEU A 168 -17.01 7.96 -3.73
N ASN A 169 -16.74 7.29 -4.84
CA ASN A 169 -17.36 6.00 -5.18
C ASN A 169 -17.01 4.93 -4.13
N PHE A 170 -15.77 4.90 -3.64
CA PHE A 170 -15.39 4.04 -2.52
C PHE A 170 -16.22 4.37 -1.27
N GLN A 171 -16.33 5.65 -0.88
CA GLN A 171 -17.15 6.06 0.25
C GLN A 171 -18.62 5.63 0.10
N THR A 172 -19.22 5.87 -1.07
CA THR A 172 -20.60 5.49 -1.37
C THR A 172 -20.80 3.98 -1.28
N MET A 173 -19.89 3.19 -1.85
CA MET A 173 -19.94 1.72 -1.75
C MET A 173 -19.91 1.24 -0.29
N ILE A 174 -19.07 1.85 0.54
CA ILE A 174 -19.02 1.52 1.98
C ILE A 174 -20.32 1.92 2.68
N ILE A 175 -20.84 3.12 2.42
CA ILE A 175 -22.13 3.61 2.96
C ILE A 175 -23.25 2.63 2.60
N ASP A 176 -23.39 2.27 1.33
CA ASP A 176 -24.46 1.39 0.83
C ASP A 176 -24.40 -0.01 1.46
N LEU A 177 -23.20 -0.60 1.57
CA LEU A 177 -23.03 -1.95 2.12
C LEU A 177 -23.14 -1.99 3.65
N THR A 178 -22.65 -0.94 4.34
CA THR A 178 -22.71 -0.90 5.80
C THR A 178 -24.02 -0.35 6.35
N GLY A 179 -24.80 0.34 5.50
CA GLY A 179 -26.01 1.06 5.85
C GLY A 179 -25.77 2.31 6.72
N LEU A 180 -24.51 2.69 6.97
CA LEU A 180 -24.15 3.85 7.78
C LEU A 180 -24.09 5.13 6.94
N GLU A 181 -24.14 6.28 7.60
CA GLU A 181 -24.44 7.56 6.95
C GLU A 181 -23.24 8.23 6.27
N ILE A 182 -22.03 7.96 6.75
CA ILE A 182 -20.79 8.54 6.22
C ILE A 182 -19.61 7.57 6.33
N ALA A 183 -18.74 7.54 5.33
CA ALA A 183 -17.51 6.74 5.33
C ALA A 183 -16.30 7.59 4.92
N ASN A 184 -15.11 7.23 5.40
CA ASN A 184 -13.88 7.93 5.06
C ASN A 184 -13.26 7.44 3.73
N ALA A 185 -12.18 8.09 3.30
CA ALA A 185 -11.43 7.75 2.09
C ALA A 185 -10.29 6.75 2.36
N SER A 186 -10.55 5.74 3.18
CA SER A 186 -9.68 4.65 3.66
C SER A 186 -8.84 4.88 4.92
N LEU A 187 -8.44 3.76 5.52
CA LEU A 187 -7.44 3.59 6.59
C LEU A 187 -6.40 2.53 6.17
N LEU A 188 -5.42 2.26 7.04
CA LEU A 188 -4.25 1.44 6.74
C LEU A 188 -4.55 -0.07 6.63
N ASP A 189 -5.24 -0.64 7.62
CA ASP A 189 -5.65 -2.05 7.67
C ASP A 189 -6.80 -2.22 8.67
N GLU A 190 -7.40 -3.42 8.74
CA GLU A 190 -8.55 -3.69 9.61
C GLU A 190 -8.22 -3.50 11.10
N GLY A 191 -7.04 -3.95 11.55
CA GLY A 191 -6.63 -3.86 12.95
C GLY A 191 -6.46 -2.41 13.42
N THR A 192 -5.84 -1.58 12.58
CA THR A 192 -5.70 -0.15 12.82
C THR A 192 -7.03 0.57 12.71
N ALA A 193 -7.92 0.19 11.78
CA ALA A 193 -9.28 0.73 11.71
C ALA A 193 -10.09 0.44 12.98
N ALA A 194 -9.96 -0.77 13.54
CA ALA A 194 -10.57 -1.13 14.81
C ALA A 194 -10.03 -0.29 15.99
N ALA A 195 -8.72 -0.04 16.03
CA ALA A 195 -8.12 0.80 17.06
C ALA A 195 -8.51 2.28 16.93
N GLU A 196 -8.63 2.79 15.71
CA GLU A 196 -9.15 4.13 15.44
C GLU A 196 -10.63 4.24 15.86
N ALA A 197 -11.45 3.21 15.59
CA ALA A 197 -12.84 3.16 16.05
C ALA A 197 -12.95 3.15 17.59
N MET A 198 -12.09 2.41 18.29
CA MET A 198 -11.99 2.46 19.75
C MET A 198 -11.64 3.88 20.24
N THR A 199 -10.65 4.52 19.63
CA THR A 199 -10.20 5.88 20.00
C THR A 199 -11.30 6.91 19.72
N MET A 200 -11.98 6.78 18.58
CA MET A 200 -13.14 7.57 18.22
C MET A 200 -14.28 7.40 19.24
N ALA A 201 -14.52 6.17 19.73
CA ALA A 201 -15.53 5.90 20.76
C ALA A 201 -15.24 6.59 22.08
N VAL A 202 -13.97 6.72 22.51
CA VAL A 202 -13.59 7.48 23.72
C VAL A 202 -14.10 8.92 23.66
N GLY A 203 -14.00 9.56 22.49
CA GLY A 203 -14.42 10.95 22.29
C GLY A 203 -15.94 11.15 22.16
N ILE A 204 -16.69 10.08 21.86
CA ILE A 204 -18.13 10.14 21.54
C ILE A 204 -18.99 9.57 22.67
N ALA A 205 -18.52 8.51 23.33
CA ALA A 205 -19.30 7.80 24.34
C ALA A 205 -19.78 8.74 25.45
N LYS A 206 -21.05 8.55 25.82
CA LYS A 206 -21.67 9.28 26.94
C LYS A 206 -21.11 8.79 28.26
N ASN A 207 -20.82 7.49 28.32
CA ASN A 207 -20.11 6.85 29.40
C ASN A 207 -18.66 7.36 29.50
N LYS A 208 -18.15 7.51 30.74
CA LYS A 208 -16.77 7.89 31.08
C LYS A 208 -15.95 6.75 31.69
N GLY A 209 -16.46 5.52 31.64
CA GLY A 209 -15.70 4.32 31.94
C GLY A 209 -14.47 4.15 31.06
N ASN A 210 -13.51 3.37 31.54
CA ASN A 210 -12.23 3.12 30.86
C ASN A 210 -12.14 1.73 30.23
N LYS A 211 -13.21 0.93 30.26
CA LYS A 211 -13.23 -0.44 29.72
C LYS A 211 -13.75 -0.46 28.28
N PHE A 212 -13.13 -1.28 27.46
CA PHE A 212 -13.57 -1.55 26.09
C PHE A 212 -13.66 -3.06 25.89
N LEU A 213 -14.83 -3.54 25.50
CA LEU A 213 -15.04 -4.95 25.20
C LEU A 213 -14.50 -5.25 23.80
N VAL A 214 -13.69 -6.29 23.66
CA VAL A 214 -13.34 -6.88 22.37
C VAL A 214 -13.86 -8.31 22.36
N SER A 215 -14.74 -8.62 21.41
CA SER A 215 -15.21 -9.99 21.24
C SER A 215 -14.03 -10.93 21.02
N SER A 216 -14.02 -12.07 21.71
CA SER A 216 -13.03 -13.12 21.47
C SER A 216 -13.09 -13.69 20.06
N ASP A 217 -14.17 -13.40 19.33
CA ASP A 217 -14.45 -13.88 17.98
C ASP A 217 -13.94 -12.92 16.89
N CYS A 218 -13.33 -11.81 17.28
CA CYS A 218 -12.56 -10.96 16.37
C CYS A 218 -11.29 -11.68 15.88
N HIS A 219 -10.77 -11.23 14.74
CA HIS A 219 -9.50 -11.77 14.24
C HIS A 219 -8.36 -11.52 15.25
N PRO A 220 -7.46 -12.50 15.48
CA PRO A 220 -6.44 -12.41 16.52
C PRO A 220 -5.50 -11.21 16.35
N GLN A 221 -5.15 -10.86 15.10
CA GLN A 221 -4.36 -9.67 14.80
C GLN A 221 -5.10 -8.36 15.11
N THR A 222 -6.42 -8.32 14.87
CA THR A 222 -7.26 -7.16 15.21
C THR A 222 -7.27 -6.95 16.73
N ILE A 223 -7.45 -8.02 17.50
CA ILE A 223 -7.37 -8.00 18.97
C ILE A 223 -6.00 -7.49 19.43
N ALA A 224 -4.91 -7.98 18.83
CA ALA A 224 -3.55 -7.59 19.20
C ALA A 224 -3.27 -6.10 18.93
N VAL A 225 -3.71 -5.55 17.80
CA VAL A 225 -3.53 -4.14 17.46
C VAL A 225 -4.35 -3.23 18.39
N VAL A 226 -5.61 -3.57 18.65
CA VAL A 226 -6.48 -2.83 19.58
C VAL A 226 -5.87 -2.79 20.98
N LYS A 227 -5.41 -3.93 21.50
CA LYS A 227 -4.68 -4.00 22.77
C LYS A 227 -3.46 -3.10 22.80
N THR A 228 -2.63 -3.16 21.77
CA THR A 228 -1.40 -2.37 21.69
C THR A 228 -1.70 -0.87 21.73
N ARG A 229 -2.76 -0.44 21.02
CA ARG A 229 -3.18 0.96 20.96
C ARG A 229 -3.87 1.45 22.23
N ALA A 230 -4.46 0.55 23.02
CA ALA A 230 -5.09 0.87 24.30
C ALA A 230 -4.07 1.20 25.41
N ILE A 231 -2.90 0.55 25.41
CA ILE A 231 -1.87 0.70 26.45
C ILE A 231 -1.48 2.16 26.73
N PRO A 232 -1.04 2.97 25.73
CA PRO A 232 -0.62 4.35 26.00
C PRO A 232 -1.79 5.28 26.39
N LEU A 233 -3.04 4.86 26.15
CA LEU A 233 -4.24 5.61 26.49
C LEU A 233 -4.82 5.23 27.86
N GLY A 234 -4.25 4.22 28.54
CA GLY A 234 -4.77 3.72 29.82
C GLY A 234 -6.15 3.06 29.72
N ILE A 235 -6.51 2.55 28.53
CA ILE A 235 -7.78 1.86 28.28
C ILE A 235 -7.66 0.39 28.70
N GLU A 236 -8.61 -0.10 29.48
CA GLU A 236 -8.70 -1.50 29.88
C GLU A 236 -9.42 -2.31 28.79
N ILE A 237 -8.69 -3.18 28.09
CA ILE A 237 -9.28 -4.11 27.13
C ILE A 237 -9.76 -5.37 27.84
N VAL A 238 -11.07 -5.60 27.76
CA VAL A 238 -11.70 -6.85 28.23
C VAL A 238 -11.97 -7.71 27.01
N ILE A 239 -11.31 -8.87 26.91
CA ILE A 239 -11.65 -9.86 25.89
C ILE A 239 -12.66 -10.84 26.48
N GLY A 240 -13.77 -11.05 25.78
CA GLY A 240 -14.77 -12.03 26.19
C GLY A 240 -15.75 -12.38 25.09
N LYS A 241 -16.56 -13.41 25.34
CA LYS A 241 -17.71 -13.74 24.49
C LYS A 241 -18.78 -12.66 24.66
N HIS A 242 -19.25 -12.12 23.55
CA HIS A 242 -20.14 -10.95 23.50
C HIS A 242 -21.50 -11.19 24.20
N ASP A 243 -21.93 -12.44 24.31
CA ASP A 243 -23.17 -12.87 24.97
C ASP A 243 -23.00 -13.28 26.45
N GLN A 244 -21.76 -13.35 26.95
CA GLN A 244 -21.45 -13.79 28.33
C GLN A 244 -20.91 -12.66 29.22
N VAL A 245 -20.51 -11.53 28.64
CA VAL A 245 -19.98 -10.40 29.39
C VAL A 245 -21.11 -9.56 29.97
N ILE A 246 -21.06 -9.33 31.28
CA ILE A 246 -21.97 -8.40 31.95
C ILE A 246 -21.48 -6.97 31.69
N LEU A 247 -22.23 -6.23 30.89
CA LEU A 247 -21.94 -4.83 30.56
C LEU A 247 -22.48 -3.92 31.66
N ASP A 248 -21.59 -3.09 32.21
CA ASP A 248 -21.90 -2.05 33.18
C ASP A 248 -21.53 -0.65 32.63
N GLN A 249 -21.71 0.37 33.46
CA GLN A 249 -21.33 1.75 33.15
C GLN A 249 -19.81 1.97 33.11
N ASN A 250 -18.95 0.94 33.10
CA ASN A 250 -17.51 1.12 32.84
C ASN A 250 -17.14 0.86 31.38
N TYR A 251 -18.03 0.26 30.58
CA TYR A 251 -17.78 -0.02 29.17
C TYR A 251 -18.20 1.15 28.28
N PHE A 252 -17.24 1.81 27.64
CA PHE A 252 -17.53 2.91 26.71
C PHE A 252 -17.80 2.42 25.27
N GLY A 253 -17.56 1.15 25.00
CA GLY A 253 -17.94 0.53 23.74
C GLY A 253 -17.51 -0.94 23.64
N ALA A 254 -17.91 -1.54 22.52
CA ALA A 254 -17.51 -2.90 22.18
C ALA A 254 -17.14 -3.04 20.69
N LEU A 255 -16.16 -3.90 20.41
CA LEU A 255 -15.81 -4.36 19.07
C LEU A 255 -16.31 -5.79 18.85
N LEU A 256 -17.12 -5.97 17.82
CA LEU A 256 -17.71 -7.23 17.37
C LEU A 256 -17.22 -7.55 15.95
N GLN A 257 -17.16 -8.82 15.55
CA GLN A 257 -16.77 -9.25 14.20
C GLN A 257 -17.94 -9.90 13.48
N TYR A 258 -18.15 -9.57 12.21
CA TYR A 258 -19.33 -9.96 11.45
C TYR A 258 -19.04 -10.23 9.96
N PRO A 259 -18.98 -11.50 9.51
CA PRO A 259 -19.01 -12.73 10.30
C PRO A 259 -17.83 -12.84 11.28
N ALA A 260 -17.97 -13.66 12.31
CA ALA A 260 -16.92 -13.97 13.27
C ALA A 260 -15.69 -14.61 12.61
N SER A 261 -14.56 -14.63 13.32
CA SER A 261 -13.30 -15.20 12.82
C SER A 261 -13.36 -16.70 12.52
N ASP A 262 -14.32 -17.42 13.11
CA ASP A 262 -14.61 -18.83 12.85
C ASP A 262 -15.69 -19.03 11.76
N GLY A 263 -16.23 -17.94 11.22
CA GLY A 263 -17.27 -17.91 10.19
C GLY A 263 -18.70 -17.84 10.71
N ALA A 264 -18.92 -17.81 12.03
CA ALA A 264 -20.27 -17.71 12.57
C ALA A 264 -20.94 -16.36 12.25
N ILE A 265 -22.25 -16.39 12.01
CA ILE A 265 -23.08 -15.19 11.80
C ILE A 265 -24.00 -15.08 13.01
N TYR A 266 -23.85 -14.00 13.77
CA TYR A 266 -24.63 -13.71 14.98
C TYR A 266 -25.59 -12.55 14.73
N ASP A 267 -26.75 -12.56 15.39
CA ASP A 267 -27.60 -11.37 15.49
C ASP A 267 -27.15 -10.56 16.73
N TYR A 268 -26.48 -9.45 16.49
CA TYR A 268 -25.94 -8.60 17.55
C TYR A 268 -26.93 -7.57 18.10
N THR A 269 -28.19 -7.55 17.66
CA THR A 269 -29.17 -6.52 18.04
C THR A 269 -29.32 -6.40 19.57
N GLU A 270 -29.36 -7.52 20.28
CA GLU A 270 -29.54 -7.54 21.74
C GLU A 270 -28.30 -7.00 22.49
N VAL A 271 -27.09 -7.48 22.15
CA VAL A 271 -25.87 -6.98 22.81
C VAL A 271 -25.63 -5.51 22.51
N ILE A 272 -25.97 -5.04 21.29
CA ILE A 272 -25.88 -3.64 20.91
C ILE A 272 -26.83 -2.78 21.76
N SER A 273 -28.08 -3.23 21.96
CA SER A 273 -29.04 -2.58 22.85
C SER A 273 -28.49 -2.45 24.28
N GLN A 274 -27.84 -3.49 24.80
CA GLN A 274 -27.22 -3.47 26.13
C GLN A 274 -26.04 -2.48 26.22
N ILE A 275 -25.19 -2.42 25.18
CA ILE A 275 -24.09 -1.43 25.09
C ILE A 275 -24.65 0.00 25.11
N HIS A 276 -25.70 0.25 24.31
CA HIS A 276 -26.36 1.55 24.25
C HIS A 276 -27.04 1.94 25.56
N ALA A 277 -27.63 0.98 26.28
CA ALA A 277 -28.23 1.20 27.59
C ALA A 277 -27.22 1.72 28.63
N GLN A 278 -25.94 1.36 28.49
CA GLN A 278 -24.84 1.87 29.32
C GLN A 278 -24.19 3.15 28.75
N GLY A 279 -24.66 3.67 27.61
CA GLY A 279 -24.14 4.87 26.97
C GLY A 279 -22.81 4.68 26.23
N GLY A 280 -22.45 3.43 25.92
CA GLY A 280 -21.31 3.07 25.06
C GLY A 280 -21.68 3.02 23.58
N LEU A 281 -20.69 2.73 22.72
CA LEU A 281 -20.87 2.55 21.27
C LEU A 281 -20.62 1.12 20.81
N ALA A 282 -21.41 0.67 19.85
CA ALA A 282 -21.23 -0.61 19.17
C ALA A 282 -20.43 -0.44 17.88
N ILE A 283 -19.30 -1.14 17.78
CA ILE A 283 -18.43 -1.16 16.60
C ILE A 283 -18.45 -2.56 16.00
N ILE A 284 -18.70 -2.66 14.70
CA ILE A 284 -18.67 -3.94 13.97
C ILE A 284 -17.54 -3.93 12.93
N ALA A 285 -16.62 -4.90 13.05
CA ALA A 285 -15.69 -5.28 12.00
C ALA A 285 -16.41 -6.18 10.99
N ALA A 286 -16.75 -5.67 9.81
CA ALA A 286 -17.59 -6.37 8.83
C ALA A 286 -16.91 -6.65 7.49
N ASP A 287 -17.18 -7.83 6.92
CA ASP A 287 -16.73 -8.21 5.58
C ASP A 287 -17.69 -7.69 4.51
N LEU A 288 -17.21 -6.81 3.63
CA LEU A 288 -18.04 -6.16 2.60
C LEU A 288 -18.71 -7.15 1.63
N LEU A 289 -18.09 -8.29 1.32
CA LEU A 289 -18.71 -9.27 0.44
C LEU A 289 -19.83 -10.00 1.16
N ALA A 290 -19.65 -10.34 2.44
CA ALA A 290 -20.69 -10.94 3.25
C ALA A 290 -21.93 -10.03 3.35
N LEU A 291 -21.72 -8.71 3.53
CA LEU A 291 -22.79 -7.70 3.61
C LEU A 291 -23.66 -7.59 2.35
N THR A 292 -23.28 -8.21 1.23
CA THR A 292 -24.15 -8.31 0.05
C THR A 292 -25.34 -9.27 0.26
N LEU A 293 -25.30 -10.12 1.29
CA LEU A 293 -26.28 -11.18 1.55
C LEU A 293 -26.91 -11.13 2.94
N ILE A 294 -26.26 -10.47 3.90
CA ILE A 294 -26.67 -10.46 5.31
C ILE A 294 -27.00 -9.03 5.77
N LYS A 295 -27.75 -8.91 6.87
CA LYS A 295 -28.13 -7.61 7.44
C LYS A 295 -26.91 -6.72 7.60
N SER A 296 -27.03 -5.45 7.19
CA SER A 296 -25.97 -4.47 7.35
C SER A 296 -25.70 -4.15 8.84
N PRO A 297 -24.49 -3.67 9.20
CA PRO A 297 -24.19 -3.16 10.53
C PRO A 297 -25.21 -2.14 11.04
N ALA A 298 -25.68 -1.22 10.18
CA ALA A 298 -26.70 -0.24 10.56
C ALA A 298 -28.05 -0.87 10.90
N GLU A 299 -28.48 -1.91 10.15
CA GLU A 299 -29.70 -2.67 10.48
C GLU A 299 -29.60 -3.41 11.83
N LEU A 300 -28.40 -3.80 12.24
CA LEU A 300 -28.12 -4.37 13.57
C LEU A 300 -28.02 -3.30 14.67
N GLY A 301 -28.00 -2.02 14.31
CA GLY A 301 -27.90 -0.90 15.24
C GLY A 301 -26.48 -0.42 15.56
N ALA A 302 -25.47 -0.84 14.78
CA ALA A 302 -24.09 -0.39 15.01
C ALA A 302 -23.92 1.13 14.87
N ASP A 303 -22.98 1.69 15.61
CA ASP A 303 -22.61 3.11 15.52
C ASP A 303 -21.49 3.34 14.52
N ILE A 304 -20.56 2.38 14.44
CA ILE A 304 -19.37 2.42 13.59
C ILE A 304 -19.20 1.04 12.94
N ALA A 305 -18.89 1.00 11.64
CA ALA A 305 -18.45 -0.20 10.94
C ALA A 305 -17.03 -0.01 10.39
N ILE A 306 -16.19 -1.04 10.52
CA ILE A 306 -14.82 -1.07 10.01
C ILE A 306 -14.56 -2.37 9.26
N GLY A 307 -13.49 -2.44 8.49
CA GLY A 307 -13.07 -3.70 7.86
C GLY A 307 -12.06 -3.48 6.74
N SER A 308 -11.72 -4.56 6.05
CA SER A 308 -10.86 -4.53 4.87
C SER A 308 -11.68 -4.57 3.57
N ALA A 309 -11.32 -3.74 2.59
CA ALA A 309 -11.84 -3.84 1.22
C ALA A 309 -11.01 -4.79 0.33
N GLN A 310 -10.06 -5.54 0.90
CA GLN A 310 -9.10 -6.39 0.15
C GLN A 310 -9.78 -7.29 -0.88
N ARG A 311 -10.81 -8.04 -0.46
CA ARG A 311 -11.44 -9.06 -1.31
C ARG A 311 -12.30 -8.49 -2.44
N PHE A 312 -12.44 -7.17 -2.53
CA PHE A 312 -13.00 -6.47 -3.70
C PHE A 312 -11.91 -6.22 -4.76
N GLY A 313 -11.25 -7.30 -5.17
CA GLY A 313 -10.35 -7.29 -6.32
C GLY A 313 -8.91 -6.83 -6.04
N VAL A 314 -8.46 -6.78 -4.78
CA VAL A 314 -7.06 -6.46 -4.44
C VAL A 314 -6.29 -7.75 -4.07
N PRO A 315 -5.10 -8.01 -4.65
CA PRO A 315 -4.35 -9.23 -4.36
C PRO A 315 -3.98 -9.37 -2.87
N PHE A 316 -3.70 -10.59 -2.40
CA PHE A 316 -3.24 -10.83 -1.02
C PHE A 316 -2.05 -9.96 -0.60
N GLY A 317 -1.09 -9.72 -1.50
CA GLY A 317 0.07 -8.87 -1.23
C GLY A 317 0.94 -9.32 -0.05
N TYR A 318 0.81 -10.58 0.40
CA TYR A 318 1.47 -11.08 1.62
C TYR A 318 1.27 -10.16 2.84
N GLY A 319 0.09 -9.55 2.95
CA GLY A 319 -0.31 -8.64 4.04
C GLY A 319 -0.86 -7.29 3.59
N GLY A 320 -0.50 -6.81 2.40
CA GLY A 320 -0.96 -5.51 1.90
C GLY A 320 -0.31 -5.06 0.59
N PRO A 321 -0.64 -3.86 0.09
CA PRO A 321 -1.49 -2.85 0.72
C PRO A 321 -2.99 -3.06 0.44
N HIS A 322 -3.83 -2.88 1.45
CA HIS A 322 -5.29 -2.97 1.34
C HIS A 322 -5.94 -1.75 1.98
N ALA A 323 -6.90 -1.14 1.29
CA ALA A 323 -7.68 -0.07 1.88
C ALA A 323 -8.61 -0.65 2.95
N ALA A 324 -8.39 -0.30 4.21
CA ALA A 324 -9.41 -0.49 5.23
C ALA A 324 -10.45 0.63 5.15
N TYR A 325 -11.64 0.40 5.67
CA TYR A 325 -12.69 1.40 5.74
C TYR A 325 -13.10 1.68 7.18
N ILE A 326 -13.66 2.87 7.39
CA ILE A 326 -14.47 3.20 8.56
C ILE A 326 -15.70 3.98 8.10
N ALA A 327 -16.86 3.55 8.57
CA ALA A 327 -18.14 4.20 8.38
C ALA A 327 -18.83 4.42 9.72
N THR A 328 -19.66 5.45 9.82
CA THR A 328 -20.31 5.86 11.07
C THR A 328 -21.56 6.69 10.79
N LYS A 329 -22.28 7.06 11.84
CA LYS A 329 -23.33 8.10 11.82
C LYS A 329 -22.73 9.49 11.50
N GLU A 330 -23.47 10.31 10.76
CA GLU A 330 -23.14 11.67 10.30
C GLU A 330 -22.88 12.61 11.49
N THR A 331 -23.56 12.38 12.61
CA THR A 331 -23.36 13.14 13.86
C THR A 331 -21.93 13.03 14.40
N TYR A 332 -21.19 11.98 14.04
CA TYR A 332 -19.81 11.71 14.48
C TYR A 332 -18.73 12.12 13.46
N LYS A 333 -19.10 12.80 12.37
CA LYS A 333 -18.16 13.20 11.30
C LYS A 333 -16.98 14.04 11.76
N ARG A 334 -17.09 14.76 12.89
CA ARG A 334 -16.00 15.58 13.45
C ARG A 334 -14.91 14.76 14.13
N GLN A 335 -15.20 13.51 14.49
CA GLN A 335 -14.29 12.57 15.14
C GLN A 335 -13.75 11.52 14.16
N MET A 336 -14.31 11.45 12.95
CA MET A 336 -13.87 10.50 11.93
C MET A 336 -12.37 10.64 11.63
N PRO A 337 -11.60 9.54 11.62
CA PRO A 337 -10.18 9.56 11.28
C PRO A 337 -9.96 9.61 9.76
N GLY A 338 -8.80 10.14 9.37
CA GLY A 338 -8.38 10.17 7.98
C GLY A 338 -9.16 11.15 7.09
N ARG A 339 -8.91 11.02 5.79
CA ARG A 339 -9.44 11.92 4.76
C ARG A 339 -10.89 11.57 4.45
N LEU A 340 -11.63 12.56 3.99
CA LEU A 340 -13.02 12.43 3.56
C LEU A 340 -13.20 13.29 2.30
N VAL A 341 -13.68 12.70 1.21
CA VAL A 341 -14.11 13.45 0.03
C VAL A 341 -15.52 13.97 0.25
N GLY A 342 -15.75 15.24 -0.08
CA GLY A 342 -17.06 15.86 -0.07
C GLY A 342 -17.35 16.59 -1.37
N VAL A 343 -18.64 16.67 -1.70
CA VAL A 343 -19.15 17.46 -2.81
C VAL A 343 -19.21 18.93 -2.39
N SER A 344 -18.76 19.81 -3.27
CA SER A 344 -18.76 21.26 -3.13
C SER A 344 -19.13 21.90 -4.46
N LYS A 345 -18.83 23.19 -4.63
CA LYS A 345 -19.04 23.93 -5.88
C LYS A 345 -17.80 24.70 -6.29
N ASP A 346 -17.55 24.78 -7.60
CA ASP A 346 -16.50 25.64 -8.16
C ASP A 346 -16.94 27.11 -8.24
N VAL A 347 -16.07 27.97 -8.78
CA VAL A 347 -16.33 29.41 -8.96
C VAL A 347 -17.47 29.72 -9.92
N HIS A 348 -17.88 28.75 -10.75
CA HIS A 348 -19.00 28.85 -11.69
C HIS A 348 -20.28 28.21 -11.14
N GLY A 349 -20.27 27.73 -9.89
CA GLY A 349 -21.40 27.08 -9.24
C GLY A 349 -21.62 25.63 -9.66
N ARG A 350 -20.70 25.02 -10.41
CA ARG A 350 -20.79 23.60 -10.82
C ARG A 350 -20.37 22.69 -9.67
N PRO A 351 -20.99 21.50 -9.51
CA PRO A 351 -20.53 20.51 -8.54
C PRO A 351 -19.06 20.14 -8.77
N ALA A 352 -18.28 20.13 -7.68
CA ALA A 352 -16.86 19.76 -7.70
C ALA A 352 -16.48 19.06 -6.40
N LEU A 353 -15.51 18.15 -6.46
CA LEU A 353 -15.08 17.35 -5.31
C LEU A 353 -13.85 17.97 -4.63
N ARG A 354 -13.74 17.80 -3.32
CA ARG A 354 -12.53 18.15 -2.55
C ARG A 354 -12.42 17.33 -1.28
N LEU A 355 -11.25 17.39 -0.64
CA LEU A 355 -11.13 16.94 0.75
C LEU A 355 -11.92 17.87 1.68
N ALA A 356 -12.77 17.28 2.52
CA ALA A 356 -13.70 17.95 3.42
C ALA A 356 -13.28 17.78 4.89
N LEU A 357 -13.69 18.75 5.73
CA LEU A 357 -13.45 18.76 7.17
C LEU A 357 -11.97 18.53 7.55
N GLN A 358 -11.04 19.13 6.80
CA GLN A 358 -9.59 18.89 6.94
C GLN A 358 -9.03 19.34 8.29
N THR A 359 -9.73 20.19 9.04
CA THR A 359 -9.34 20.62 10.39
C THR A 359 -9.28 19.49 11.42
N ARG A 360 -9.76 18.29 11.07
CA ARG A 360 -9.59 17.05 11.86
C ARG A 360 -8.20 16.44 11.72
N GLU A 361 -7.51 16.72 10.61
CA GLU A 361 -6.31 16.00 10.22
C GLU A 361 -5.04 16.60 10.84
N GLN A 362 -4.01 15.76 10.99
CA GLN A 362 -2.74 16.09 11.65
C GLN A 362 -2.03 17.34 11.12
N HIS A 363 -2.17 17.64 9.82
CA HIS A 363 -1.50 18.79 9.19
C HIS A 363 -2.10 20.15 9.63
N ILE A 364 -3.29 20.14 10.22
CA ILE A 364 -3.92 21.33 10.81
C ILE A 364 -3.94 21.21 12.34
N ARG A 365 -4.45 20.10 12.88
CA ARG A 365 -4.73 19.96 14.32
C ARG A 365 -3.52 19.53 15.15
N ARG A 366 -2.61 18.74 14.56
CA ARG A 366 -1.44 18.13 15.21
C ARG A 366 -1.84 17.13 16.30
N ASP A 367 -1.64 17.47 17.57
CA ASP A 367 -2.07 16.72 18.77
C ASP A 367 -3.61 16.71 18.93
#